data_AF-A0A958XQY0-F1
#
_entry.id   AF-A0A958XQY0-F1
#
_cell.length_a   1.000
_cell.length_b   1.000
_cell.length_c   1.000
_cell.angle_alpha   90.00
_cell.angle_beta   90.00
_cell.angle_gamma   90.00
#
_symmetry.space_group_name_H-M   'P 1'
#
loop_
_entity.id
_entity.type
_entity.pdbx_description
1 polymer ?
#
loop_
_entity_poly.entity_id
_entity_poly.type
_entity_poly.pdbx_seq_one_letter_code
_entity_poly.pdbx_strand_id
1 'polypeptide(L)'
;MKMMIMTWMLVMQSWLPCSLTYEPLADTIDSTGDIYKCDNGAVAFKSDAPLEVIRAKSGKLRGAIDPKQQTFAWTVEVRSFEGFNSPLQREHFNENYMESKKYPKASFTGKLLDAVDFEKDGTYSVRAKGKLLIHGEEQERIIKSQMNISGNSIRVQSSFTVPLSDHNITIPKIVYQKIAEEIAVTVDAELKRN
;
A
#
# COMPACT_ATOMS: atom_id res chain seq x y z
N MET A 1 -80.66 -41.41 -7.91
CA MET A 1 -81.06 -40.02 -8.25
C MET A 1 -80.01 -39.09 -7.64
N LYS A 2 -79.28 -38.34 -8.50
CA LYS A 2 -78.27 -37.29 -8.20
C LYS A 2 -76.97 -37.74 -7.50
N MET A 3 -75.86 -37.82 -8.27
CA MET A 3 -74.76 -36.81 -8.41
C MET A 3 -73.67 -37.01 -7.34
N MET A 4 -72.51 -37.55 -7.72
CA MET A 4 -71.26 -36.82 -8.04
C MET A 4 -70.60 -36.31 -6.74
N ILE A 5 -69.37 -36.66 -6.37
CA ILE A 5 -68.11 -36.01 -6.78
C ILE A 5 -66.90 -36.88 -6.30
N MET A 6 -65.92 -37.09 -7.19
CA MET A 6 -64.43 -37.09 -7.04
C MET A 6 -63.83 -36.93 -5.61
N THR A 7 -62.63 -37.38 -5.21
CA THR A 7 -61.42 -37.98 -5.81
C THR A 7 -60.44 -38.16 -4.63
N TRP A 8 -59.75 -39.30 -4.57
CA TRP A 8 -58.40 -39.57 -4.05
C TRP A 8 -57.72 -38.55 -3.11
N MET A 9 -57.28 -38.98 -1.92
CA MET A 9 -55.87 -38.76 -1.50
C MET A 9 -55.44 -39.70 -0.38
N LEU A 10 -54.29 -40.30 -0.64
CA LEU A 10 -53.56 -41.30 0.11
C LEU A 10 -52.45 -40.59 0.94
N VAL A 11 -51.86 -41.35 1.87
CA VAL A 11 -50.51 -41.19 2.45
C VAL A 11 -50.35 -40.38 3.75
N MET A 12 -50.35 -41.11 4.87
CA MET A 12 -49.19 -41.40 5.75
C MET A 12 -48.20 -40.30 6.19
N GLN A 13 -47.70 -40.56 7.41
CA GLN A 13 -46.39 -40.23 8.00
C GLN A 13 -46.27 -38.84 8.65
N SER A 14 -46.42 -38.78 9.97
CA SER A 14 -45.43 -39.09 11.02
C SER A 14 -44.45 -37.95 11.23
N TRP A 15 -44.68 -37.25 12.32
CA TRP A 15 -43.92 -36.14 12.84
C TRP A 15 -42.57 -36.64 13.38
N LEU A 16 -41.48 -36.02 12.92
CA LEU A 16 -40.22 -35.99 13.65
C LEU A 16 -39.77 -34.52 13.75
N PRO A 17 -39.32 -34.07 14.94
CA PRO A 17 -38.91 -32.70 15.16
C PRO A 17 -37.57 -32.43 14.47
N CYS A 18 -37.53 -31.30 13.76
CA CYS A 18 -36.33 -30.74 13.16
C CYS A 18 -35.37 -30.28 14.27
N SER A 19 -34.36 -31.08 14.60
CA SER A 19 -33.21 -30.64 15.39
C SER A 19 -32.24 -29.90 14.47
N LEU A 20 -32.31 -28.58 14.50
CA LEU A 20 -31.32 -27.67 13.91
C LEU A 20 -29.99 -27.83 14.67
N THR A 21 -29.11 -28.69 14.16
CA THR A 21 -27.69 -28.66 14.52
C THR A 21 -27.05 -27.49 13.80
N TYR A 22 -26.71 -26.44 14.56
CA TYR A 22 -25.92 -25.31 14.07
C TYR A 22 -24.49 -25.80 13.87
N GLU A 23 -24.08 -26.07 12.63
CA GLU A 23 -22.67 -26.26 12.30
C GLU A 23 -21.97 -24.91 12.39
N PRO A 24 -20.97 -24.73 13.27
CA PRO A 24 -20.15 -23.52 13.21
C PRO A 24 -19.34 -23.59 11.92
N LEU A 25 -19.60 -22.66 11.00
CA LEU A 25 -18.68 -22.33 9.91
C LEU A 25 -17.37 -21.87 10.55
N ALA A 26 -16.44 -22.81 10.74
CA ALA A 26 -15.07 -22.48 11.00
C ALA A 26 -14.53 -21.85 9.72
N ASP A 27 -14.53 -20.52 9.66
CA ASP A 27 -13.68 -19.78 8.76
C ASP A 27 -12.24 -20.15 9.11
N THR A 28 -11.70 -21.16 8.42
CA THR A 28 -10.28 -21.43 8.40
C THR A 28 -9.63 -20.24 7.71
N ILE A 29 -9.25 -19.24 8.50
CA ILE A 29 -8.28 -18.23 8.10
C ILE A 29 -6.95 -18.98 7.92
N ASP A 30 -6.77 -19.55 6.74
CA ASP A 30 -5.50 -20.08 6.29
C ASP A 30 -4.56 -18.89 5.98
N SER A 31 -4.10 -18.22 7.03
CA SER A 31 -3.05 -17.20 6.94
C SER A 31 -1.65 -17.82 6.83
N THR A 32 -1.51 -18.97 6.16
CA THR A 32 -0.21 -19.56 5.81
C THR A 32 0.18 -19.20 4.39
N GLY A 33 0.14 -17.90 4.08
CA GLY A 33 0.82 -17.35 2.90
C GLY A 33 2.09 -16.70 3.36
N ASP A 34 3.25 -17.15 2.86
CA ASP A 34 4.52 -16.55 3.25
C ASP A 34 4.54 -15.09 2.78
N ILE A 35 4.50 -14.18 3.74
CA ILE A 35 4.53 -12.74 3.51
C ILE A 35 5.96 -12.35 3.17
N TYR A 36 6.15 -11.64 2.06
CA TYR A 36 7.44 -11.06 1.71
C TYR A 36 7.64 -9.79 2.53
N LYS A 37 8.81 -9.64 3.17
CA LYS A 37 9.13 -8.49 4.03
C LYS A 37 10.42 -7.81 3.62
N CYS A 38 10.48 -6.50 3.83
CA CYS A 38 11.66 -5.67 3.66
C CYS A 38 11.84 -4.77 4.89
N ASP A 39 13.03 -4.79 5.46
CA ASP A 39 13.38 -3.93 6.60
C ASP A 39 14.28 -2.74 6.22
N ASN A 40 14.97 -2.82 5.08
CA ASN A 40 16.01 -1.87 4.66
C ASN A 40 15.90 -1.47 3.17
N GLY A 41 14.72 -1.04 2.75
CA GLY A 41 14.50 -0.48 1.42
C GLY A 41 15.03 0.95 1.30
N ALA A 42 15.35 1.36 0.07
CA ALA A 42 15.75 2.71 -0.25
C ALA A 42 14.56 3.51 -0.82
N VAL A 43 14.37 4.71 -0.28
CA VAL A 43 13.51 5.74 -0.87
C VAL A 43 14.31 7.02 -1.00
N ALA A 44 14.19 7.70 -2.13
CA ALA A 44 14.80 9.00 -2.36
C ALA A 44 13.77 9.95 -2.96
N PHE A 45 13.96 11.24 -2.68
CA PHE A 45 13.19 12.28 -3.34
C PHE A 45 14.10 13.37 -3.90
N LYS A 46 13.59 14.04 -4.94
CA LYS A 46 14.22 15.18 -5.58
C LYS A 46 13.18 16.29 -5.77
N SER A 47 13.48 17.46 -5.22
CA SER A 47 12.82 18.73 -5.53
C SER A 47 13.72 19.47 -6.52
N ASP A 48 13.19 19.83 -7.68
CA ASP A 48 13.94 20.54 -8.73
C ASP A 48 13.29 21.90 -8.99
N ALA A 49 13.81 22.95 -8.37
CA ALA A 49 13.31 24.31 -8.49
C ALA A 49 14.34 25.22 -9.17
N PRO A 50 13.94 26.34 -9.79
CA PRO A 50 14.84 27.18 -10.58
C PRO A 50 16.12 27.64 -9.87
N LEU A 51 16.04 27.90 -8.56
CA LEU A 51 17.17 28.39 -7.76
C LEU A 51 17.84 27.32 -6.91
N GLU A 52 17.20 26.16 -6.70
CA GLU A 52 17.74 25.13 -5.82
C GLU A 52 17.23 23.73 -6.17
N VAL A 53 18.16 22.76 -6.14
CA VAL A 53 17.83 21.34 -6.24
C VAL A 53 18.08 20.68 -4.89
N ILE A 54 17.02 20.11 -4.31
CA ILE A 54 17.06 19.43 -3.02
C ILE A 54 16.95 17.93 -3.25
N ARG A 55 17.82 17.16 -2.60
CA ARG A 55 17.77 15.70 -2.61
C ARG A 55 17.85 15.20 -1.19
N ALA A 56 17.11 14.13 -0.89
CA ALA A 56 17.32 13.36 0.30
C ALA A 56 16.95 11.90 0.05
N LYS A 57 17.53 11.01 0.85
CA LYS A 57 17.30 9.57 0.80
C LYS A 57 17.17 8.98 2.19
N SER A 58 16.43 7.90 2.30
CA SER A 58 16.36 7.04 3.47
C SER A 58 16.54 5.59 3.06
N GLY A 59 17.35 4.86 3.84
CA GLY A 59 17.48 3.40 3.75
C GLY A 59 16.60 2.65 4.75
N LYS A 60 15.66 3.34 5.41
CA LYS A 60 14.78 2.78 6.45
C LYS A 60 13.35 2.59 5.96
N LEU A 61 13.18 2.36 4.65
CA LEU A 61 11.88 1.97 4.10
C LEU A 61 11.60 0.53 4.51
N ARG A 62 10.48 0.32 5.18
CA ARG A 62 9.97 -1.00 5.54
C ARG A 62 8.76 -1.32 4.70
N GLY A 63 8.57 -2.59 4.37
CA GLY A 63 7.36 -3.00 3.70
C GLY A 63 7.08 -4.48 3.74
N ALA A 64 5.86 -4.81 3.35
CA ALA A 64 5.37 -6.17 3.23
C ALA A 64 4.47 -6.32 2.01
N ILE A 65 4.52 -7.50 1.38
CA ILE A 65 3.61 -7.91 0.31
C ILE A 65 3.01 -9.26 0.70
N ASP A 66 1.68 -9.35 0.64
CA ASP A 66 0.94 -10.60 0.76
C ASP A 66 0.56 -11.09 -0.65
N PRO A 67 1.19 -12.18 -1.14
CA PRO A 67 0.92 -12.73 -2.47
C PRO A 67 -0.52 -13.24 -2.63
N LYS A 68 -1.10 -13.83 -1.58
CA LYS A 68 -2.45 -14.42 -1.61
C LYS A 68 -3.51 -13.33 -1.76
N GLN A 69 -3.34 -12.23 -1.01
CA GLN A 69 -4.30 -11.12 -1.03
C GLN A 69 -3.97 -10.05 -2.08
N GLN A 70 -2.79 -10.13 -2.72
CA GLN A 70 -2.23 -9.09 -3.57
C GLN A 70 -2.22 -7.71 -2.89
N THR A 71 -2.04 -7.69 -1.57
CA THR A 71 -1.97 -6.47 -0.76
C THR A 71 -0.52 -6.11 -0.47
N PHE A 72 -0.27 -4.82 -0.22
CA PHE A 72 1.03 -4.35 0.21
C PHE A 72 0.89 -3.25 1.26
N ALA A 73 1.96 -3.09 2.05
CA ALA A 73 2.11 -1.99 2.97
C ALA A 73 3.56 -1.52 2.99
N TRP A 74 3.77 -0.21 2.86
CA TRP A 74 5.07 0.44 2.95
C TRP A 74 5.03 1.53 4.00
N THR A 75 6.11 1.70 4.75
CA THR A 75 6.27 2.80 5.70
C THR A 75 7.71 3.25 5.81
N VAL A 76 7.91 4.56 5.96
CA VAL A 76 9.21 5.17 6.21
C VAL A 76 9.08 6.23 7.29
N GLU A 77 10.11 6.33 8.13
CA GLU A 77 10.20 7.39 9.13
C GLU A 77 10.67 8.68 8.47
N VAL A 78 9.91 9.78 8.61
CA VAL A 78 10.24 11.06 7.97
C VAL A 78 11.60 11.58 8.43
N ARG A 79 11.95 11.38 9.70
CA ARG A 79 13.25 11.80 10.26
C ARG A 79 14.44 10.99 9.76
N SER A 80 14.20 9.87 9.07
CA SER A 80 15.27 9.03 8.53
C SER A 80 15.84 9.53 7.21
N PHE A 81 15.26 10.57 6.61
CA PHE A 81 15.79 11.17 5.39
C PHE A 81 17.07 11.96 5.70
N GLU A 82 18.09 11.72 4.88
CA GLU A 82 19.42 12.32 4.97
C GLU A 82 19.94 12.71 3.57
N GLY A 83 21.04 13.46 3.50
CA GLY A 83 21.65 13.89 2.23
C GLY A 83 21.18 15.24 1.71
N PHE A 84 20.49 16.02 2.53
CA PHE A 84 20.15 17.43 2.28
C PHE A 84 21.41 18.28 2.06
N ASN A 85 21.26 19.40 1.36
CA ASN A 85 22.36 20.33 1.06
C ASN A 85 22.95 20.96 2.34
N SER A 86 22.15 21.07 3.40
CA SER A 86 22.61 21.55 4.71
C SER A 86 21.78 20.98 5.87
N PRO A 87 22.31 20.98 7.11
CA PRO A 87 21.55 20.61 8.30
C PRO A 87 20.30 21.50 8.53
N LEU A 88 20.38 22.79 8.22
CA LEU A 88 19.24 23.72 8.34
C LEU A 88 18.11 23.36 7.39
N GLN A 89 18.42 22.90 6.18
CA GLN A 89 17.40 22.42 5.24
C GLN A 89 16.69 21.19 5.77
N ARG A 90 17.41 20.27 6.41
CA ARG A 90 16.80 19.11 7.08
C ARG A 90 15.89 19.56 8.23
N GLU A 91 16.28 20.57 8.98
CA GLU A 91 15.45 21.12 10.06
C GLU A 91 14.15 21.70 9.50
N HIS A 92 14.24 22.56 8.49
CA HIS A 92 13.06 23.13 7.82
C HIS A 92 12.16 22.04 7.22
N PHE A 93 12.72 21.01 6.59
CA PHE A 93 11.99 19.84 6.12
C PHE A 93 11.17 19.19 7.25
N ASN A 94 11.79 18.97 8.41
CA ASN A 94 11.14 18.29 9.52
C ASN A 94 10.14 19.18 10.27
N GLU A 95 10.42 20.46 10.47
CA GLU A 95 9.61 21.34 11.30
C GLU A 95 8.52 22.07 10.51
N ASN A 96 8.87 22.65 9.36
CA ASN A 96 7.97 23.57 8.63
C ASN A 96 7.15 22.88 7.54
N TYR A 97 7.64 21.77 6.98
CA TYR A 97 6.98 21.11 5.85
C TYR A 97 6.34 19.79 6.25
N MET A 98 7.10 18.89 6.85
CA MET A 98 6.57 17.56 7.20
C MET A 98 5.99 17.45 8.60
N GLU A 99 6.24 18.44 9.47
CA GLU A 99 5.88 18.44 10.89
C GLU A 99 6.17 17.07 11.56
N SER A 100 7.39 16.55 11.40
CA SER A 100 7.73 15.14 11.71
C SER A 100 7.61 14.77 13.19
N LYS A 101 7.47 15.76 14.08
CA LYS A 101 7.08 15.55 15.49
C LYS A 101 5.63 15.05 15.61
N LYS A 102 4.73 15.59 14.78
CA LYS A 102 3.30 15.27 14.74
C LYS A 102 3.01 14.11 13.78
N TYR A 103 3.68 14.07 12.62
CA TYR A 103 3.52 13.04 11.61
C TYR A 103 4.86 12.33 11.36
N PRO A 104 5.28 11.41 12.25
CA PRO A 104 6.61 10.81 12.21
C PRO A 104 6.83 9.85 11.03
N LYS A 105 5.76 9.40 10.39
CA LYS A 105 5.78 8.37 9.35
C LYS A 105 5.01 8.81 8.11
N ALA A 106 5.53 8.40 6.96
CA ALA A 106 4.78 8.32 5.72
C ALA A 106 4.49 6.85 5.40
N SER A 107 3.36 6.56 4.74
CA SER A 107 2.99 5.20 4.39
C SER A 107 2.25 5.10 3.06
N PHE A 108 2.37 3.96 2.41
CA PHE A 108 1.60 3.62 1.22
C PHE A 108 1.03 2.20 1.37
N THR A 109 -0.29 2.08 1.47
CA THR A 109 -0.98 0.81 1.70
C THR A 109 -2.05 0.58 0.65
N GLY A 110 -2.20 -0.64 0.16
CA GLY A 110 -3.13 -0.88 -0.94
C GLY A 110 -3.08 -2.29 -1.52
N LYS A 111 -3.49 -2.38 -2.79
CA LYS A 111 -3.56 -3.62 -3.57
C LYS A 111 -2.91 -3.47 -4.94
N LEU A 112 -2.34 -4.55 -5.44
CA LEU A 112 -1.93 -4.65 -6.84
C LEU A 112 -3.19 -4.80 -7.69
N LEU A 113 -3.26 -4.05 -8.79
CA LEU A 113 -4.37 -4.12 -9.75
C LEU A 113 -4.15 -5.20 -10.81
N ASP A 114 -2.89 -5.53 -11.07
CA ASP A 114 -2.50 -6.50 -12.07
C ASP A 114 -2.20 -7.84 -11.39
N ALA A 115 -2.67 -8.93 -11.99
CA ALA A 115 -2.38 -10.26 -11.47
C ALA A 115 -0.87 -10.56 -11.62
N VAL A 116 -0.24 -10.95 -10.52
CA VAL A 116 1.16 -11.34 -10.48
C VAL A 116 1.25 -12.78 -10.05
N ASP A 117 2.01 -13.57 -10.81
CA ASP A 117 2.39 -14.92 -10.41
C ASP A 117 3.69 -14.83 -9.60
N PHE A 118 3.57 -14.98 -8.29
CA PHE A 118 4.69 -14.87 -7.36
C PHE A 118 5.57 -16.13 -7.31
N GLU A 119 5.16 -17.23 -7.96
CA GLU A 119 5.93 -18.46 -8.03
C GLU A 119 6.81 -18.52 -9.28
N LYS A 120 6.57 -17.62 -10.23
CA LYS A 120 7.30 -17.55 -11.50
C LYS A 120 8.30 -16.41 -11.50
N ASP A 121 9.57 -16.78 -11.58
CA ASP A 121 10.67 -15.85 -11.80
C ASP A 121 10.45 -15.01 -13.06
N GLY A 122 10.72 -13.71 -12.94
CA GLY A 122 10.50 -12.79 -14.05
C GLY A 122 10.38 -11.33 -13.63
N THR A 123 10.27 -10.46 -14.63
CA THR A 123 10.01 -9.03 -14.43
C THR A 123 8.58 -8.71 -14.82
N TYR A 124 7.84 -8.14 -13.87
CA TYR A 124 6.44 -7.77 -13.99
C TYR A 124 6.31 -6.25 -13.89
N SER A 125 5.53 -5.66 -14.80
CA SER A 125 5.11 -4.26 -14.67
C SER A 125 3.74 -4.25 -14.02
N VAL A 126 3.64 -3.69 -12.82
CA VAL A 126 2.43 -3.75 -11.99
C VAL A 126 1.95 -2.35 -11.63
N ARG A 127 0.64 -2.19 -11.48
CA ARG A 127 0.01 -0.98 -10.97
C ARG A 127 -0.44 -1.22 -9.53
N ALA A 128 0.17 -0.51 -8.61
CA ALA A 128 -0.16 -0.52 -7.20
C ALA A 128 -1.18 0.59 -6.92
N LYS A 129 -2.42 0.23 -6.58
CA LYS A 129 -3.45 1.18 -6.16
C LYS A 129 -3.51 1.20 -4.64
N GLY A 130 -3.34 2.36 -4.04
CA GLY A 130 -3.33 2.48 -2.59
C GLY A 130 -3.49 3.89 -2.08
N LYS A 131 -3.53 4.00 -0.76
CA LYS A 131 -3.56 5.27 -0.03
C LYS A 131 -2.15 5.67 0.36
N LEU A 132 -1.72 6.83 -0.12
CA LEU A 132 -0.47 7.47 0.24
C LEU A 132 -0.74 8.49 1.35
N LEU A 133 -0.24 8.19 2.55
CA LEU A 133 -0.32 9.06 3.72
C LEU A 133 1.01 9.81 3.87
N ILE A 134 0.96 11.12 3.71
CA ILE A 134 2.09 12.04 3.90
C ILE A 134 1.54 13.26 4.64
N HIS A 135 2.26 13.73 5.67
CA HIS A 135 1.87 14.92 6.46
C HIS A 135 0.46 14.82 7.09
N GLY A 136 -0.01 13.60 7.36
CA GLY A 136 -1.35 13.36 7.93
C GLY A 136 -2.49 13.35 6.90
N GLU A 137 -2.21 13.64 5.64
CA GLU A 137 -3.20 13.66 4.56
C GLU A 137 -3.10 12.39 3.70
N GLU A 138 -4.22 11.68 3.58
CA GLU A 138 -4.33 10.48 2.75
C GLU A 138 -4.78 10.82 1.33
N GLN A 139 -4.03 10.33 0.34
CA GLN A 139 -4.36 10.49 -1.07
C GLN A 139 -4.35 9.15 -1.79
N GLU A 140 -5.45 8.80 -2.47
CA GLU A 140 -5.51 7.58 -3.26
C GLU A 140 -4.74 7.77 -4.57
N ARG A 141 -3.79 6.87 -4.86
CA ARG A 141 -2.96 6.94 -6.06
C ARG A 141 -2.74 5.56 -6.67
N ILE A 142 -2.49 5.58 -7.98
CA ILE A 142 -2.07 4.42 -8.74
C ILE A 142 -0.61 4.64 -9.17
N ILE A 143 0.29 3.86 -8.61
CA ILE A 143 1.72 3.94 -8.85
C ILE A 143 2.13 2.77 -9.73
N LYS A 144 2.80 3.06 -10.85
CA LYS A 144 3.41 2.03 -11.69
C LYS A 144 4.74 1.61 -11.07
N SER A 145 4.95 0.31 -10.98
CA SER A 145 6.15 -0.27 -10.38
C SER A 145 6.64 -1.43 -11.22
N GLN A 146 7.96 -1.61 -11.26
CA GLN A 146 8.60 -2.79 -11.78
C GLN A 146 8.86 -3.74 -10.61
N MET A 147 8.43 -4.98 -10.74
CA MET A 147 8.62 -6.05 -9.77
C MET A 147 9.45 -7.15 -10.41
N ASN A 148 10.60 -7.47 -9.85
CA ASN A 148 11.45 -8.57 -10.29
C ASN A 148 11.38 -9.67 -9.24
N ILE A 149 10.91 -10.84 -9.63
CA ILE A 149 10.76 -12.02 -8.78
C ILE A 149 11.90 -12.97 -9.13
N SER A 150 12.64 -13.41 -8.11
CA SER A 150 13.71 -14.38 -8.25
C SER A 150 13.72 -15.31 -7.05
N GLY A 151 13.14 -16.50 -7.22
CA GLY A 151 12.94 -17.48 -6.17
C GLY A 151 12.20 -16.89 -4.96
N ASN A 152 12.92 -16.74 -3.86
CA ASN A 152 12.36 -16.28 -2.59
C ASN A 152 12.55 -14.77 -2.34
N SER A 153 13.03 -14.01 -3.32
CA SER A 153 13.14 -12.55 -3.23
C SER A 153 12.31 -11.83 -4.29
N ILE A 154 11.84 -10.65 -3.91
CA ILE A 154 11.13 -9.73 -4.79
C ILE A 154 11.82 -8.38 -4.71
N ARG A 155 12.32 -7.87 -5.82
CA ARG A 155 12.79 -6.49 -5.92
C ARG A 155 11.71 -5.61 -6.53
N VAL A 156 11.36 -4.54 -5.84
CA VAL A 156 10.37 -3.55 -6.29
C VAL A 156 11.07 -2.24 -6.56
N GLN A 157 10.86 -1.70 -7.75
CA GLN A 157 11.37 -0.41 -8.18
C GLN A 157 10.24 0.46 -8.69
N SER A 158 10.21 1.72 -8.27
CA SER A 158 9.18 2.66 -8.70
C SER A 158 9.72 4.08 -8.78
N SER A 159 9.11 4.87 -9.67
CA SER A 159 9.36 6.29 -9.83
C SER A 159 8.01 6.98 -10.05
N PHE A 160 7.69 7.97 -9.24
CA PHE A 160 6.43 8.71 -9.31
C PHE A 160 6.61 10.13 -8.77
N THR A 161 5.64 10.99 -9.07
CA THR A 161 5.63 12.39 -8.65
C THR A 161 4.57 12.62 -7.58
N VAL A 162 4.88 13.46 -6.60
CA VAL A 162 4.00 13.85 -5.50
C VAL A 162 3.83 15.37 -5.51
N PRO A 163 2.65 15.89 -5.88
CA PRO A 163 2.30 17.29 -5.64
C PRO A 163 2.24 17.57 -4.14
N LEU A 164 2.84 18.68 -3.70
CA LEU A 164 2.83 19.11 -2.30
C LEU A 164 1.44 19.57 -1.84
N SER A 165 0.65 20.15 -2.76
CA SER A 165 -0.72 20.60 -2.51
C SER A 165 -1.64 19.48 -2.03
N ASP A 166 -1.44 18.27 -2.54
CA ASP A 166 -2.26 17.10 -2.22
C ASP A 166 -2.13 16.66 -0.76
N HIS A 167 -1.04 17.06 -0.10
CA HIS A 167 -0.74 16.70 1.28
C HIS A 167 -0.74 17.91 2.22
N ASN A 168 -1.42 19.00 1.82
CA ASN A 168 -1.56 20.22 2.62
C ASN A 168 -0.21 20.87 3.01
N ILE A 169 0.83 20.65 2.20
CA ILE A 169 2.15 21.25 2.38
C ILE A 169 2.17 22.59 1.63
N THR A 170 2.06 23.69 2.37
CA THR A 170 2.04 25.04 1.77
C THR A 170 3.44 25.60 1.57
N ILE A 171 3.73 26.08 0.36
CA ILE A 171 4.99 26.77 0.04
C ILE A 171 4.80 28.28 0.22
N PRO A 172 5.57 28.95 1.10
CA PRO A 172 5.52 30.40 1.21
C PRO A 172 5.95 31.08 -0.10
N LYS A 173 5.27 32.16 -0.48
CA LYS A 173 5.52 32.93 -1.72
C LYS A 173 6.97 33.43 -1.87
N ILE A 174 7.73 33.56 -0.79
CA ILE A 174 9.11 34.04 -0.84
C ILE A 174 10.12 32.94 -1.23
N VAL A 175 9.75 31.66 -1.12
CA VAL A 175 10.65 30.51 -1.38
C VAL A 175 10.20 29.62 -2.54
N TYR A 176 9.16 30.00 -3.31
CA TYR A 176 8.63 29.20 -4.42
C TYR A 176 9.67 28.88 -5.50
N GLN A 177 10.68 29.73 -5.71
CA GLN A 177 11.75 29.44 -6.67
C GLN A 177 12.81 28.46 -6.14
N LYS A 178 12.75 28.10 -4.84
CA LYS A 178 13.68 27.19 -4.17
C LYS A 178 13.08 25.82 -3.87
N ILE A 179 11.76 25.68 -3.96
CA ILE A 179 11.05 24.43 -3.65
C ILE A 179 10.09 24.15 -4.79
N ALA A 180 10.18 22.94 -5.35
CA ALA A 180 9.30 22.51 -6.42
C ALA A 180 7.90 22.18 -5.86
N GLU A 181 6.86 22.53 -6.60
CA GLU A 181 5.48 22.16 -6.27
C GLU A 181 5.24 20.66 -6.38
N GLU A 182 6.04 20.00 -7.22
CA GLU A 182 6.02 18.57 -7.49
C GLU A 182 7.35 17.93 -7.11
N ILE A 183 7.28 16.87 -6.32
CA ILE A 183 8.45 16.14 -5.82
C ILE A 183 8.56 14.80 -6.55
N ALA A 184 9.70 14.57 -7.21
CA ALA A 184 10.01 13.28 -7.80
C ALA A 184 10.48 12.32 -6.71
N VAL A 185 9.86 11.15 -6.60
CA VAL A 185 10.16 10.10 -5.61
C VAL A 185 10.59 8.84 -6.34
N THR A 186 11.68 8.24 -5.89
CA THR A 186 12.16 6.94 -6.35
C THR A 186 12.25 5.95 -5.20
N VAL A 187 11.88 4.71 -5.47
CA VAL A 187 11.86 3.61 -4.51
C VAL A 187 12.60 2.42 -5.11
N ASP A 188 13.44 1.79 -4.31
CA ASP A 188 14.09 0.51 -4.60
C ASP A 188 14.15 -0.31 -3.32
N ALA A 189 13.44 -1.44 -3.30
CA ALA A 189 13.35 -2.29 -2.13
C ALA A 189 13.44 -3.75 -2.52
N GLU A 190 14.21 -4.53 -1.76
CA GLU A 190 14.24 -5.99 -1.87
C GLU A 190 13.49 -6.58 -0.69
N LEU A 191 12.44 -7.34 -0.98
CA LEU A 191 11.69 -8.13 -0.01
C LEU A 191 12.14 -9.59 -0.06
N LYS A 192 12.14 -10.26 1.08
CA LYS A 192 12.44 -11.70 1.19
C LYS A 192 11.26 -12.43 1.80
N ARG A 193 11.03 -13.65 1.32
CA ARG A 193 10.04 -14.58 1.87
C ARG A 193 10.47 -14.99 3.27
N ASN A 194 9.57 -14.83 4.23
CA ASN A 194 9.80 -15.12 5.65
C ASN A 194 9.50 -16.57 6.01
#